data_AF-A0A223KW40-F1
#
_entry.id   AF-A0A223KW40-F1
#
_cell.length_a   1.000
_cell.length_b   1.000
_cell.length_c   1.000
_cell.angle_alpha   90.00
_cell.angle_beta   90.00
_cell.angle_gamma   90.00
#
_symmetry.space_group_name_H-M   'P 1'
#
loop_
_entity.id
_entity.type
_entity.pdbx_description
1 polymer ?
#
loop_
_entity_poly.entity_id
_entity_poly.type
_entity_poly.pdbx_seq_one_letter_code
_entity_poly.pdbx_strand_id
1 'polypeptide(L)' 'MKIVIISLLLFVLAGCNSQEDEQYMYWADHSNNQVERLDQARIKYEIRDGEIWIKKKDSLKVAACCS' A
#
# COMPACT_ATOMS: atom_id res chain seq x y z
N MET A 1 25.40 -33.43 11.38
CA MET A 1 25.17 -32.55 10.21
C MET A 1 23.70 -32.41 9.76
N LYS A 2 22.74 -33.19 10.28
CA LYS A 2 21.32 -33.07 9.85
C LYS A 2 20.59 -31.84 10.42
N ILE A 3 20.97 -31.37 11.62
CA ILE A 3 20.32 -30.25 12.33
C ILE A 3 20.60 -28.89 11.66
N VAL A 4 21.81 -28.70 11.11
CA VAL A 4 22.23 -27.42 10.49
C VAL A 4 21.40 -27.09 9.24
N ILE A 5 20.95 -28.11 8.50
CA ILE A 5 20.14 -27.94 7.28
C ILE A 5 18.72 -27.45 7.62
N ILE A 6 18.16 -27.90 8.76
CA ILE A 6 16.82 -27.53 9.21
C ILE A 6 16.78 -26.07 9.67
N SER A 7 17.84 -25.59 10.34
CA SER A 7 17.96 -24.19 10.75
C SER A 7 18.06 -23.21 9.58
N LEU A 8 18.66 -23.62 8.46
CA LEU A 8 18.82 -22.78 7.27
C LEU A 8 17.50 -22.57 6.50
N LEU A 9 16.59 -23.55 6.54
CA LEU A 9 15.27 -23.49 5.91
C LEU A 9 14.28 -22.56 6.64
N LEU A 10 14.50 -22.28 7.93
CA LEU A 10 13.63 -21.40 8.72
C LEU A 10 13.90 -19.91 8.49
N PHE A 11 15.10 -19.53 8.03
CA PHE A 11 15.45 -18.12 7.77
C PHE A 11 14.81 -17.57 6.48
N VAL A 12 14.45 -18.43 5.52
CA VAL A 12 13.87 -17.98 4.24
C VAL A 12 12.42 -17.50 4.37
N LEU A 13 11.71 -17.84 5.45
CA LEU A 13 10.32 -17.42 5.69
C LEU A 13 10.18 -16.08 6.43
N ALA A 14 11.27 -15.50 6.95
CA ALA A 14 11.21 -14.24 7.69
C ALA A 14 10.98 -12.99 6.79
N GLY A 15 10.99 -13.15 5.46
CA GLY A 15 10.83 -12.05 4.50
C GLY A 15 9.38 -11.68 4.13
N CYS A 16 8.35 -12.27 4.74
CA CYS A 16 6.95 -12.14 4.34
C CYS A 16 6.18 -10.93 4.92
N ASN A 17 6.83 -9.80 5.24
CA ASN A 17 6.16 -8.70 5.96
C ASN A 17 5.95 -7.40 5.14
N SER A 18 5.95 -7.44 3.81
CA SER A 18 5.82 -6.19 3.02
C SER A 18 4.83 -6.25 1.86
N GLN A 19 4.11 -7.36 1.67
CA GLN A 19 3.13 -7.47 0.58
C GLN A 19 1.93 -6.55 0.81
N GLU A 20 1.43 -6.45 2.06
CA GLU A 20 0.25 -5.63 2.38
C GLU A 20 0.46 -4.13 2.16
N ASP A 21 1.68 -3.65 2.37
CA ASP A 21 2.05 -2.24 2.22
C ASP A 21 2.04 -1.76 0.75
N GLU A 22 2.11 -2.69 -0.18
CA GLU A 22 2.04 -2.44 -1.62
C GLU A 22 0.65 -2.73 -2.20
N GLN A 23 -0.30 -3.21 -1.39
CA GLN A 23 -1.68 -3.41 -1.84
C GLN A 23 -2.40 -2.08 -2.01
N TYR A 24 -3.16 -1.96 -3.09
CA TYR A 24 -4.05 -0.85 -3.34
C TYR A 24 -5.45 -1.15 -2.81
N MET A 25 -6.12 -0.14 -2.28
CA MET A 25 -7.51 -0.19 -1.84
C MET A 25 -8.30 0.94 -2.50
N TYR A 26 -9.58 0.67 -2.77
CA TYR A 26 -10.53 1.71 -3.15
C TYR A 26 -10.59 2.80 -2.07
N TRP A 27 -10.63 4.06 -2.51
CA TRP A 27 -10.78 5.20 -1.62
C TRP A 27 -12.02 6.02 -1.94
N ALA A 28 -12.17 6.47 -3.20
CA ALA A 28 -13.27 7.31 -3.62
C ALA A 28 -13.46 7.27 -5.15
N ASP A 29 -14.63 7.66 -5.62
CA ASP A 29 -14.85 7.98 -7.05
C ASP A 29 -13.94 9.13 -7.48
N HIS A 30 -13.56 9.16 -8.76
CA HIS A 30 -12.66 10.17 -9.30
C HIS A 30 -13.30 11.58 -9.32
N SER A 31 -12.63 12.53 -8.67
CA SER A 31 -12.88 13.96 -8.85
C SER A 31 -11.57 14.75 -8.90
N ASN A 32 -11.56 15.84 -9.68
CA ASN A 32 -10.36 16.67 -9.84
C ASN A 32 -9.87 17.27 -8.51
N ASN A 33 -10.78 17.64 -7.60
CA ASN A 33 -10.43 18.18 -6.29
C ASN A 33 -9.68 17.13 -5.44
N GLN A 34 -10.19 15.89 -5.43
CA GLN A 34 -9.54 14.80 -4.70
C GLN A 34 -8.14 14.49 -5.24
N VAL A 35 -7.99 14.46 -6.56
CA VAL A 35 -6.69 14.27 -7.22
C VAL A 35 -5.71 15.38 -6.84
N GLU A 36 -6.13 16.65 -6.91
CA GLU A 36 -5.28 17.78 -6.57
C GLU A 36 -4.79 17.71 -5.12
N ARG A 37 -5.67 17.35 -4.16
CA ARG A 37 -5.30 17.18 -2.75
C ARG A 37 -4.28 16.05 -2.56
N LEU A 38 -4.44 14.93 -3.27
CA LEU A 38 -3.50 13.80 -3.22
C LEU A 38 -2.12 14.19 -3.80
N ASP A 39 -2.10 14.91 -4.92
CA ASP A 39 -0.88 15.41 -5.56
C ASP A 39 -0.14 16.41 -4.65
N GLN A 40 -0.86 17.35 -4.03
CA GLN A 40 -0.31 18.30 -3.06
C GLN A 40 0.29 17.57 -1.84
N ALA A 41 -0.38 16.53 -1.34
CA ALA A 41 0.10 15.70 -0.24
C ALA A 41 1.19 14.69 -0.64
N ARG A 42 1.57 14.64 -1.92
CA ARG A 42 2.53 13.70 -2.53
C ARG A 42 2.17 12.23 -2.22
N ILE A 43 0.89 11.90 -2.31
CA ILE A 43 0.38 10.54 -2.09
C ILE A 43 0.25 9.86 -3.44
N LYS A 44 0.78 8.64 -3.56
CA LYS A 44 0.65 7.85 -4.79
C LYS A 44 -0.76 7.27 -4.88
N TYR A 45 -1.39 7.43 -6.03
CA TYR A 45 -2.68 6.83 -6.34
C TYR A 45 -2.69 6.26 -7.77
N GLU A 46 -3.70 5.45 -8.05
CA GLU A 46 -4.03 4.99 -9.39
C GLU A 46 -5.49 5.33 -9.69
N ILE A 47 -5.79 5.64 -10.95
CA ILE A 47 -7.17 5.79 -11.42
C ILE A 47 -7.52 4.52 -12.19
N ARG A 48 -8.57 3.80 -11.75
CA ARG A 48 -9.05 2.56 -12.37
C ARG A 48 -10.57 2.69 -12.53
N ASP A 49 -11.07 2.57 -13.77
CA ASP A 49 -12.51 2.62 -14.06
C ASP A 49 -13.27 3.84 -13.47
N GLY A 50 -12.59 4.98 -13.35
CA GLY A 50 -13.17 6.19 -12.75
C GLY A 50 -13.14 6.23 -11.22
N GLU A 51 -12.41 5.32 -10.58
CA GLU A 51 -12.20 5.25 -9.14
C GLU A 51 -10.75 5.61 -8.80
N ILE A 52 -10.54 6.16 -7.61
CA ILE A 52 -9.22 6.45 -7.04
C ILE A 52 -8.84 5.32 -6.09
N TRP A 53 -7.69 4.72 -6.37
CA TRP A 53 -7.09 3.65 -5.59
C TRP A 53 -5.80 4.14 -4.94
N ILE A 54 -5.69 3.95 -3.63
CA ILE A 54 -4.52 4.37 -2.83
C ILE A 54 -3.81 3.16 -2.25
N LYS A 55 -2.54 3.28 -1.89
CA LYS A 55 -1.86 2.23 -1.13
C LYS A 55 -2.47 2.11 0.27
N LYS A 56 -2.70 0.89 0.73
CA LYS A 56 -3.30 0.60 2.04
C LYS A 56 -2.53 1.28 3.19
N LYS A 57 -1.20 1.32 3.10
CA LYS A 57 -0.32 2.01 4.06
C LYS A 57 -0.54 3.53 4.15
N ASP A 58 -1.04 4.15 3.08
CA ASP A 58 -1.26 5.60 3.00
C ASP A 58 -2.68 6.00 3.45
N SER A 59 -3.56 5.03 3.76
CA SER A 59 -4.96 5.27 4.14
C SER A 59 -5.14 6.27 5.28
N LEU A 60 -4.35 6.16 6.35
CA LEU A 60 -4.39 7.10 7.48
C LEU A 60 -3.93 8.51 7.07
N LYS A 61 -2.93 8.61 6.18
CA LYS A 61 -2.44 9.89 5.69
C LYS A 61 -3.50 10.57 4.83
N VAL A 62 -4.14 9.81 3.93
CA VAL A 62 -5.25 10.28 3.08
C VAL A 62 -6.42 10.76 3.95
N ALA A 63 -6.81 10.00 4.97
CA ALA A 63 -7.88 10.39 5.89
C ALA A 63 -7.58 11.67 6.69
N ALA A 64 -6.30 12.00 6.92
CA ALA A 64 -5.92 13.20 7.66
C ALA A 64 -5.83 14.46 6.77
N CYS A 65 -5.42 14.32 5.50
CA CYS A 65 -5.17 15.47 4.61
C CYS A 65 -6.27 15.74 3.59
N CYS A 66 -6.95 14.67 3.16
CA CYS A 66 -7.51 14.58 1.82
C CYS A 66 -8.99 14.17 1.81
N SER A 67 -9.58 13.94 3.00
CA SER A 67 -11.02 13.87 3.27
C SER A 67 -11.65 15.26 3.29
#